data_AF-A0A917EA61-F1
#
_entry.id   AF-A0A917EA61-F1
#
_cell.length_a   1.000
_cell.length_b   1.000
_cell.length_c   1.000
_cell.angle_alpha   90.00
_cell.angle_beta   90.00
_cell.angle_gamma   90.00
#
_symmetry.space_group_name_H-M   'P 1'
#
loop_
_entity.id
_entity.type
_entity.pdbx_description
1 polymer ?
#
loop_
_entity_poly.entity_id
_entity_poly.type
_entity_poly.pdbx_seq_one_letter_code
_entity_poly.pdbx_strand_id
1 'polypeptide(L)'
;MHIAHGTHICDSRYKEASPTSELRYINFGGIRNNVRMAIDQHKIRLWIAGKLDTAPRGTKKRLADATGLTAQQISRISAVEAGKEVRDVKAHELAQIVAFFNEAPPGFDAAQVGEIQPKQASDSVTAIVVGETAAGSFRPIDDFDQTDPRRMSVPRDEDFPNAKVLLFDVVGDSMNALPGHPIASGSVAVCLAYEDVAHKFPLRDGLVVVVQRERDGGHLREWSIKQVEIHADRVEFHPRSTNTRHKPIVVDRDHKADDGTTVEIIAVLRRIVSGYISV
;
A
#
# COMPACT_ATOMS: atom_id res chain seq x y z
N MET A 1 -56.63 -16.93 -37.41
CA MET A 1 -55.24 -17.14 -36.96
C MET A 1 -54.37 -16.26 -37.83
N HIS A 2 -54.12 -15.01 -37.39
CA HIS A 2 -53.50 -13.97 -38.22
C HIS A 2 -51.99 -13.85 -37.95
N ILE A 3 -51.25 -13.66 -39.04
CA ILE A 3 -49.81 -13.45 -39.15
C ILE A 3 -49.52 -11.93 -39.10
N ALA A 4 -48.43 -11.53 -38.42
CA ALA A 4 -47.36 -10.63 -38.91
C ALA A 4 -46.78 -9.63 -37.87
N HIS A 5 -45.45 -9.73 -37.70
CA HIS A 5 -44.42 -8.66 -37.68
C HIS A 5 -44.55 -7.41 -36.77
N GLY A 6 -43.45 -7.09 -36.07
CA GLY A 6 -43.21 -5.72 -35.60
C GLY A 6 -42.10 -5.52 -34.56
N THR A 7 -40.85 -5.42 -35.03
CA THR A 7 -39.82 -4.46 -34.58
C THR A 7 -39.55 -4.27 -33.07
N HIS A 8 -38.46 -4.88 -32.58
CA HIS A 8 -37.72 -4.37 -31.44
C HIS A 8 -36.94 -3.11 -31.86
N ILE A 9 -37.37 -1.97 -31.32
CA ILE A 9 -36.66 -0.70 -31.35
C ILE A 9 -35.51 -0.81 -30.34
N CYS A 10 -34.28 -0.81 -30.84
CA CYS A 10 -33.07 -0.61 -30.05
C CYS A 10 -32.99 0.89 -29.70
N ASP A 11 -33.35 1.29 -28.47
CA ASP A 11 -33.09 2.64 -27.96
C ASP A 11 -31.61 2.73 -27.53
N SER A 12 -30.83 3.32 -28.42
CA SER A 12 -29.46 3.76 -28.24
C SER A 12 -29.42 4.91 -27.24
N ARG A 13 -29.05 4.66 -25.98
CA ARG A 13 -28.69 5.73 -25.03
C ARG A 13 -27.78 5.26 -23.89
N TYR A 14 -26.71 4.54 -24.23
CA TYR A 14 -25.52 4.53 -23.36
C TYR A 14 -24.70 5.78 -23.67
N LYS A 15 -24.83 6.80 -22.83
CA LYS A 15 -23.94 7.96 -22.84
C LYS A 15 -22.57 7.51 -22.34
N GLU A 16 -21.59 7.65 -23.20
CA GLU A 16 -20.17 7.51 -22.91
C GLU A 16 -19.78 8.49 -21.79
N ALA A 17 -19.27 7.95 -20.67
CA ALA A 17 -18.53 8.71 -19.69
C ALA A 17 -17.04 8.56 -19.99
N SER A 18 -16.40 9.71 -20.24
CA SER A 18 -14.98 9.89 -20.55
C SER A 18 -14.02 9.28 -19.50
N PRO A 19 -12.85 8.73 -19.89
CA PRO A 19 -11.91 8.09 -18.99
C PRO A 19 -10.93 9.10 -18.40
N THR A 20 -10.93 9.26 -17.08
CA THR A 20 -9.84 9.94 -16.36
C THR A 20 -9.34 9.06 -15.21
N SER A 21 -8.14 8.51 -15.42
CA SER A 21 -7.13 8.10 -14.43
C SER A 21 -7.64 7.80 -13.01
N GLU A 22 -8.12 6.59 -12.76
CA GLU A 22 -8.28 6.09 -11.39
C GLU A 22 -6.96 5.48 -10.89
N LEU A 23 -6.20 6.28 -10.12
CA LEU A 23 -5.18 5.77 -9.21
C LEU A 23 -5.87 4.97 -8.09
N ARG A 24 -6.07 3.67 -8.31
CA ARG A 24 -6.59 2.77 -7.27
C ARG A 24 -5.45 2.45 -6.29
N TYR A 25 -5.43 3.15 -5.17
CA TYR A 25 -4.55 2.84 -4.05
C TYR A 25 -4.80 1.41 -3.57
N ILE A 26 -3.81 0.54 -3.74
CA ILE A 26 -3.88 -0.76 -3.11
C ILE A 26 -3.36 -0.65 -1.68
N ASN A 27 -4.23 -0.94 -0.72
CA ASN A 27 -3.92 -0.80 0.68
C ASN A 27 -3.17 -2.06 1.20
N PHE A 28 -1.95 -2.32 0.72
CA PHE A 28 -1.13 -3.49 1.14
C PHE A 28 -0.41 -3.33 2.49
N GLY A 29 -0.77 -2.32 3.29
CA GLY A 29 -0.15 -2.03 4.59
C GLY A 29 -1.10 -1.77 5.76
N GLY A 30 -2.42 -1.70 5.52
CA GLY A 30 -3.36 -1.05 6.45
C GLY A 30 -3.82 -1.81 7.70
N ILE A 31 -3.28 -2.98 8.03
CA ILE A 31 -3.79 -3.77 9.18
C ILE A 31 -3.03 -3.49 10.49
N ARG A 32 -1.86 -2.84 10.46
CA ARG A 32 -1.13 -2.51 11.70
C ARG A 32 -1.70 -1.31 12.47
N ASN A 33 -2.46 -0.43 11.82
CA ASN A 33 -2.98 0.77 12.48
C ASN A 33 -4.29 0.54 13.25
N ASN A 34 -5.02 -0.55 12.99
CA ASN A 34 -6.36 -0.72 13.58
C ASN A 34 -6.41 -1.60 14.83
N VAL A 35 -5.49 -2.57 14.99
CA VAL A 35 -5.52 -3.48 16.17
C VAL A 35 -4.82 -2.88 17.39
N ARG A 36 -3.82 -2.00 17.20
CA ARG A 36 -3.13 -1.33 18.32
C ARG A 36 -3.94 -0.16 18.90
N MET A 37 -4.89 0.39 18.14
CA MET A 37 -5.65 1.59 18.53
C MET A 37 -6.82 1.31 19.48
N ALA A 38 -7.45 0.13 19.42
CA ALA A 38 -8.62 -0.18 20.25
C ALA A 38 -8.31 -0.26 21.76
N ILE A 39 -7.08 -0.68 22.13
CA ILE A 39 -6.60 -0.70 23.53
C ILE A 39 -6.16 0.70 24.01
N ASP A 40 -5.95 1.64 23.09
CA ASP A 40 -5.36 2.95 23.35
C ASP A 40 -6.36 4.10 23.49
N GLN A 41 -7.49 4.04 22.75
CA GLN A 41 -8.49 5.11 22.73
C GLN A 41 -9.07 5.42 24.13
N HIS A 42 -9.24 4.41 24.97
CA HIS A 42 -9.69 4.61 26.35
C HIS A 42 -8.66 5.36 27.21
N LYS A 43 -7.36 5.03 27.08
CA LYS A 43 -6.27 5.71 27.82
C LYS A 43 -6.08 7.14 27.33
N ILE A 44 -6.09 7.35 26.02
CA ILE A 44 -6.06 8.68 25.41
C ILE A 44 -7.21 9.52 25.94
N ARG A 45 -8.42 8.97 25.99
CA ARG A 45 -9.61 9.66 26.50
C ARG A 45 -9.51 10.05 27.96
N LEU A 46 -9.10 9.12 28.83
CA LEU A 46 -8.88 9.41 30.25
C LEU A 46 -7.83 10.50 30.45
N TRP A 47 -6.75 10.46 29.67
CA TRP A 47 -5.71 11.48 29.71
C TRP A 47 -6.22 12.85 29.26
N ILE A 48 -6.92 12.94 28.12
CA ILE A 48 -7.51 14.21 27.64
C ILE A 48 -8.51 14.76 28.66
N ALA A 49 -9.38 13.92 29.21
CA ALA A 49 -10.35 14.32 30.22
C ALA A 49 -9.66 14.87 31.48
N GLY A 50 -8.63 14.19 31.99
CA GLY A 50 -7.85 14.66 33.13
C GLY A 50 -7.10 15.97 32.88
N LYS A 51 -6.55 16.16 31.68
CA LYS A 51 -5.92 17.44 31.28
C LYS A 51 -6.93 18.57 31.21
N LEU A 52 -8.13 18.32 30.69
CA LEU A 52 -9.18 19.34 30.61
C LEU A 52 -9.79 19.68 31.99
N ASP A 53 -9.82 18.73 32.93
CA ASP A 53 -10.31 18.95 34.29
C ASP A 53 -9.34 19.77 35.16
N THR A 54 -8.04 19.52 34.99
CA THR A 54 -6.98 20.25 35.71
C THR A 54 -6.61 21.60 35.08
N ALA A 55 -7.07 21.89 33.86
CA ALA A 55 -6.70 23.09 33.14
C ALA A 55 -7.57 24.32 33.49
N PRO A 56 -7.04 25.55 33.31
CA PRO A 56 -7.81 26.78 33.53
C PRO A 56 -9.09 26.84 32.69
N ARG A 57 -10.11 27.55 33.19
CA ARG A 57 -11.35 27.79 32.45
C ARG A 57 -11.06 28.37 31.06
N GLY A 58 -11.75 27.84 30.04
CA GLY A 58 -11.56 28.24 28.65
C GLY A 58 -10.52 27.42 27.87
N THR A 59 -9.76 26.52 28.53
CA THR A 59 -8.79 25.65 27.83
C THR A 59 -9.44 24.77 26.77
N LYS A 60 -10.66 24.29 27.02
CA LYS A 60 -11.43 23.52 26.02
C LYS A 60 -11.71 24.30 24.73
N LYS A 61 -11.97 25.61 24.84
CA LYS A 61 -12.16 26.50 23.68
C LYS A 61 -10.84 26.73 22.96
N ARG A 62 -9.77 26.99 23.70
CA ARG A 62 -8.42 27.15 23.12
C ARG A 62 -7.93 25.89 22.42
N LEU A 63 -8.25 24.71 22.96
CA LEU A 63 -7.94 23.43 22.34
C LEU A 63 -8.73 23.27 21.03
N ALA A 64 -10.04 23.59 21.02
CA ALA A 64 -10.87 23.61 19.82
C ALA A 64 -10.26 24.49 18.71
N ASP A 65 -9.88 25.71 19.07
CA ASP A 65 -9.28 26.67 18.15
C ASP A 65 -7.92 26.18 17.63
N ALA A 66 -7.11 25.54 18.47
CA ALA A 66 -5.78 25.05 18.10
C ALA A 66 -5.81 23.77 17.24
N THR A 67 -6.77 22.87 17.45
CA THR A 67 -6.88 21.60 16.71
C THR A 67 -7.84 21.70 15.51
N GLY A 68 -8.58 22.80 15.37
CA GLY A 68 -9.66 22.92 14.38
C GLY A 68 -10.85 22.00 14.66
N LEU A 69 -10.99 21.49 15.89
CA LEU A 69 -12.10 20.63 16.30
C LEU A 69 -13.22 21.47 16.91
N THR A 70 -14.47 21.05 16.73
CA THR A 70 -15.59 21.72 17.40
C THR A 70 -15.61 21.39 18.90
N ALA A 71 -16.16 22.31 19.70
CA ALA A 71 -16.34 22.07 21.14
C ALA A 71 -17.16 20.80 21.44
N GLN A 72 -18.07 20.43 20.54
CA GLN A 72 -18.84 19.19 20.62
C GLN A 72 -17.95 17.96 20.34
N GLN A 73 -17.06 18.01 19.35
CA GLN A 73 -16.12 16.92 19.07
C GLN A 73 -15.17 16.68 20.24
N ILE A 74 -14.63 17.74 20.85
CA ILE A 74 -13.78 17.62 22.04
C ILE A 74 -14.56 17.03 23.22
N SER A 75 -15.84 17.39 23.36
CA SER A 75 -16.72 16.82 24.40
C SER A 75 -16.92 15.31 24.21
N ARG A 76 -17.11 14.85 22.97
CA ARG A 76 -17.28 13.41 22.64
C ARG A 76 -15.97 12.63 22.77
N ILE A 77 -14.84 13.27 22.50
CA ILE A 77 -13.50 12.68 22.68
C ILE A 77 -13.16 12.48 24.17
N SER A 78 -13.52 13.44 25.02
CA SER A 78 -13.25 13.44 26.47
C SER A 78 -14.37 12.85 27.34
N ALA A 79 -15.39 12.23 26.73
CA ALA A 79 -16.55 11.69 27.45
C ALA A 79 -16.20 10.41 28.22
N VAL A 80 -16.11 10.49 29.56
CA VAL A 80 -15.80 9.34 30.44
C VAL A 80 -17.06 8.75 31.09
N GLU A 81 -18.17 9.50 31.13
CA GLU A 81 -19.41 9.05 31.78
C GLU A 81 -20.17 8.00 30.94
N ALA A 82 -20.72 6.99 31.63
CA ALA A 82 -21.56 5.98 31.01
C ALA A 82 -22.82 6.61 30.39
N GLY A 83 -23.10 6.27 29.13
CA GLY A 83 -24.27 6.76 28.38
C GLY A 83 -24.04 8.04 27.58
N LYS A 84 -22.86 8.66 27.64
CA LYS A 84 -22.50 9.76 26.72
C LYS A 84 -21.99 9.22 25.38
N GLU A 85 -22.26 9.97 24.32
CA GLU A 85 -21.75 9.65 22.98
C GLU A 85 -20.23 9.80 22.95
N VAL A 86 -19.55 8.70 22.62
CA VAL A 86 -18.09 8.62 22.59
C VAL A 86 -17.60 8.65 21.16
N ARG A 87 -16.52 9.39 20.92
CA ARG A 87 -15.80 9.43 19.64
C ARG A 87 -14.35 9.00 19.82
N ASP A 88 -13.83 8.29 18.82
CA ASP A 88 -12.40 7.96 18.73
C ASP A 88 -11.58 9.15 18.22
N VAL A 89 -10.41 9.31 18.83
CA VAL A 89 -9.42 10.33 18.45
C VAL A 89 -8.62 9.81 17.27
N LYS A 90 -8.61 10.56 16.17
CA LYS A 90 -7.79 10.24 15.01
C LYS A 90 -6.32 10.60 15.29
N ALA A 91 -5.38 9.95 14.60
CA ALA A 91 -3.95 10.17 14.80
C ALA A 91 -3.51 11.64 14.65
N HIS A 92 -4.01 12.36 13.64
CA HIS A 92 -3.68 13.78 13.46
C HIS A 92 -4.27 14.68 14.55
N GLU A 93 -5.45 14.33 15.07
CA GLU A 93 -6.08 15.05 16.18
C GLU A 93 -5.26 14.83 17.45
N LEU A 94 -4.79 13.59 17.69
CA LEU A 94 -3.93 13.26 18.84
C LEU A 94 -2.62 14.05 18.80
N ALA A 95 -1.97 14.15 17.65
CA ALA A 95 -0.74 14.92 17.52
C ALA A 95 -0.93 16.42 17.82
N GLN A 96 -2.03 17.01 17.35
CA GLN A 96 -2.35 18.40 17.65
C GLN A 96 -2.65 18.60 19.14
N ILE A 97 -3.34 17.64 19.77
CA ILE A 97 -3.62 17.65 21.21
C ILE A 97 -2.33 17.51 22.03
N VAL A 98 -1.41 16.62 21.63
CA VAL A 98 -0.08 16.47 22.27
C VAL A 98 0.74 17.73 22.11
N ALA A 99 0.75 18.35 20.92
CA ALA A 99 1.40 19.64 20.70
C ALA A 99 0.80 20.75 21.57
N PHE A 100 -0.53 20.78 21.74
CA PHE A 100 -1.21 21.78 22.57
C PHE A 100 -0.87 21.64 24.06
N PHE A 101 -0.83 20.41 24.58
CA PHE A 101 -0.49 20.16 25.99
C PHE A 101 1.02 20.02 26.24
N ASN A 102 1.83 19.97 25.19
CA ASN A 102 3.26 19.70 25.21
C ASN A 102 3.62 18.41 26.00
N GLU A 103 2.74 17.41 25.93
CA GLU A 103 2.85 16.16 26.70
C GLU A 103 2.12 15.04 25.95
N ALA A 104 2.71 13.83 25.94
CA ALA A 104 2.11 12.65 25.33
C ALA A 104 1.23 11.88 26.32
N PRO A 105 0.20 11.15 25.86
CA PRO A 105 -0.56 10.26 26.73
C PRO A 105 0.32 9.14 27.31
N PRO A 106 -0.03 8.59 28.49
CA PRO A 106 0.71 7.48 29.09
C PRO A 106 0.82 6.28 28.14
N GLY A 107 2.04 5.85 27.85
CA GLY A 107 2.33 4.77 26.90
C GLY A 107 2.67 5.23 25.49
N PHE A 108 2.69 6.54 25.23
CA PHE A 108 3.18 7.15 23.99
C PHE A 108 4.47 7.93 24.23
N ASP A 109 5.39 7.87 23.28
CA ASP A 109 6.59 8.71 23.26
C ASP A 109 6.28 10.01 22.49
N ALA A 110 6.52 11.17 23.12
CA ALA A 110 6.29 12.48 22.50
C ALA A 110 7.13 12.66 21.21
N ALA A 111 8.30 12.01 21.11
CA ALA A 111 9.12 12.01 19.91
C ALA A 111 8.46 11.23 18.74
N GLN A 112 7.57 10.28 19.03
CA GLN A 112 6.81 9.54 18.00
C GLN A 112 5.49 10.20 17.60
N VAL A 113 4.99 11.16 18.41
CA VAL A 113 3.70 11.84 18.17
C VAL A 113 3.90 13.24 17.55
N GLY A 114 5.10 13.81 17.63
CA GLY A 114 5.42 15.18 17.20
C GLY A 114 5.78 15.37 15.72
N GLU A 115 5.99 14.33 14.92
CA GLU A 115 6.25 14.47 13.48
C GLU A 115 4.97 14.30 12.64
N ILE A 116 4.05 15.27 12.73
CA ILE A 116 3.00 15.45 11.72
C ILE A 116 3.22 16.80 11.05
N GLN A 117 4.04 16.78 9.99
CA GLN A 117 4.09 17.87 9.03
C GLN A 117 2.73 17.95 8.30
N PRO A 118 2.23 19.17 8.00
CA PRO A 118 1.04 19.31 7.19
C PRO A 118 1.26 18.59 5.85
N LYS A 119 0.27 17.81 5.42
CA LYS A 119 0.27 17.06 4.16
C LYS A 119 0.50 18.03 2.99
N GLN A 120 1.75 18.21 2.59
CA GLN A 120 2.10 18.90 1.36
C GLN A 120 1.44 18.13 0.22
N ALA A 121 0.76 18.86 -0.66
CA ALA A 121 0.20 18.29 -1.87
C ALA A 121 1.33 17.63 -2.69
N SER A 122 1.23 16.30 -2.84
CA SER A 122 1.97 15.46 -3.79
C SER A 122 3.46 15.81 -4.00
N ASP A 123 4.32 15.40 -3.07
CA ASP A 123 5.72 15.17 -3.41
C ASP A 123 5.76 13.94 -4.34
N SER A 124 5.77 14.19 -5.65
CA SER A 124 5.90 13.14 -6.66
C SER A 124 7.36 12.93 -6.99
N VAL A 125 7.77 11.68 -7.14
CA VAL A 125 9.11 11.29 -7.58
C VAL A 125 9.05 10.80 -9.02
N THR A 126 10.02 11.21 -9.83
CA THR A 126 10.23 10.65 -11.16
C THR A 126 10.94 9.31 -11.02
N ALA A 127 10.28 8.22 -11.39
CA ALA A 127 10.82 6.88 -11.34
C ALA A 127 10.99 6.29 -12.74
N ILE A 128 11.96 5.40 -12.90
CA ILE A 128 12.22 4.68 -14.16
C ILE A 128 11.43 3.38 -14.22
N VAL A 129 10.95 3.06 -15.42
CA VAL A 129 10.46 1.72 -15.74
C VAL A 129 11.66 0.85 -16.03
N VAL A 130 11.94 -0.06 -15.10
CA VAL A 130 13.15 -0.89 -15.12
C VAL A 130 13.01 -2.13 -16.00
N GLY A 131 11.78 -2.47 -16.38
CA GLY A 131 11.49 -3.53 -17.34
C GLY A 131 10.14 -4.19 -17.11
N GLU A 132 9.98 -5.38 -17.66
CA GLU A 132 8.72 -6.14 -17.63
C GLU A 132 8.77 -7.27 -16.60
N THR A 133 7.66 -7.46 -15.90
CA THR A 133 7.38 -8.63 -15.07
C THR A 133 6.54 -9.61 -15.88
N ALA A 134 7.10 -10.77 -16.18
CA ALA A 134 6.49 -11.79 -17.03
C ALA A 134 6.80 -13.18 -16.46
N ALA A 135 5.83 -13.76 -15.76
CA ALA A 135 6.01 -15.07 -15.12
C ALA A 135 6.28 -16.16 -16.17
N GLY A 136 7.35 -16.93 -15.96
CA GLY A 136 7.83 -17.98 -16.85
C GLY A 136 8.69 -17.50 -18.02
N SER A 137 8.94 -16.20 -18.16
CA SER A 137 9.73 -15.63 -19.26
C SER A 137 11.12 -15.21 -18.79
N PHE A 138 12.10 -16.07 -19.04
CA PHE A 138 13.52 -15.78 -18.81
C PHE A 138 14.09 -14.94 -19.95
N ARG A 139 14.87 -13.92 -19.59
CA ARG A 139 15.52 -13.00 -20.53
C ARG A 139 17.02 -12.99 -20.28
N PRO A 140 17.85 -12.84 -21.33
CA PRO A 140 19.26 -12.54 -21.15
C PRO A 140 19.43 -11.28 -20.30
N ILE A 141 20.39 -11.30 -19.38
CA ILE A 141 20.85 -10.06 -18.74
C ILE A 141 21.69 -9.32 -19.78
N ASP A 142 21.19 -8.18 -20.24
CA ASP A 142 21.94 -7.28 -21.10
C ASP A 142 22.62 -6.22 -20.24
N ASP A 143 23.94 -6.34 -20.08
CA ASP A 143 24.76 -5.37 -19.34
C ASP A 143 24.96 -4.05 -20.13
N PHE A 144 24.54 -4.00 -21.40
CA PHE A 144 24.81 -2.89 -22.32
C PHE A 144 23.54 -2.22 -22.88
N ASP A 145 22.39 -2.39 -22.24
CA ASP A 145 21.16 -1.71 -22.65
C ASP A 145 21.31 -0.18 -22.52
N GLN A 146 21.44 0.49 -23.67
CA GLN A 146 21.59 1.95 -23.81
C GLN A 146 20.27 2.63 -24.20
N THR A 147 19.14 1.96 -24.07
CA THR A 147 17.82 2.54 -24.38
C THR A 147 17.49 3.65 -23.38
N ASP A 148 16.94 4.78 -23.85
CA ASP A 148 16.47 5.84 -22.95
C ASP A 148 15.32 5.29 -22.08
N PRO A 149 15.48 5.20 -20.75
CA PRO A 149 14.51 4.52 -19.92
C PRO A 149 13.22 5.34 -19.83
N ARG A 150 12.09 4.69 -20.04
CA ARG A 150 10.78 5.32 -19.85
C ARG A 150 10.63 5.79 -18.40
N ARG A 151 10.28 7.06 -18.20
CA ARG A 151 10.09 7.67 -16.88
C ARG A 151 8.62 7.97 -16.61
N MET A 152 8.19 7.82 -15.37
CA MET A 152 6.86 8.22 -14.93
C MET A 152 6.96 8.98 -13.62
N SER A 153 6.13 10.02 -13.47
CA SER A 153 5.95 10.69 -12.17
C SER A 153 4.94 9.89 -11.36
N VAL A 154 5.32 9.49 -10.15
CA VAL A 154 4.47 8.78 -9.22
C VAL A 154 4.53 9.45 -7.85
N PRO A 155 3.44 9.43 -7.06
CA PRO A 155 3.49 9.92 -5.68
C PRO A 155 4.63 9.24 -4.90
N ARG A 156 5.40 9.99 -4.11
CA ARG A 156 6.37 9.41 -3.17
C ARG A 156 5.66 8.50 -2.17
N ASP A 157 6.35 7.49 -1.66
CA ASP A 157 5.81 6.67 -0.58
C ASP A 157 5.92 7.41 0.76
N GLU A 158 4.81 7.51 1.49
CA GLU A 158 4.75 8.26 2.76
C GLU A 158 5.56 7.56 3.87
N ASP A 159 5.61 6.23 3.88
CA ASP A 159 6.33 5.45 4.90
C ASP A 159 7.83 5.38 4.59
N PHE A 160 8.19 5.48 3.29
CA PHE A 160 9.54 5.29 2.78
C PHE A 160 9.94 6.39 1.78
N PRO A 161 10.06 7.66 2.22
CA PRO A 161 10.29 8.77 1.32
C PRO A 161 11.61 8.68 0.56
N ASN A 162 12.63 8.02 1.13
CA ASN A 162 13.96 7.91 0.53
C ASN A 162 14.20 6.58 -0.20
N ALA A 163 13.23 5.66 -0.20
CA ALA A 163 13.40 4.38 -0.88
C ALA A 163 13.36 4.54 -2.40
N LYS A 164 14.22 3.79 -3.09
CA LYS A 164 14.26 3.73 -4.55
C LYS A 164 12.93 3.18 -5.07
N VAL A 165 12.27 3.97 -5.91
CA VAL A 165 11.04 3.56 -6.59
C VAL A 165 11.38 2.87 -7.91
N LEU A 166 10.88 1.65 -8.07
CA LEU A 166 11.08 0.82 -9.25
C LEU A 166 9.72 0.61 -9.93
N LEU A 167 9.63 0.88 -11.23
CA LEU A 167 8.41 0.66 -12.00
C LEU A 167 8.57 -0.55 -12.91
N PHE A 168 7.57 -1.43 -12.93
CA PHE A 168 7.57 -2.60 -13.80
C PHE A 168 6.32 -2.64 -14.67
N ASP A 169 6.50 -2.89 -15.96
CA ASP A 169 5.38 -3.26 -16.83
C ASP A 169 4.89 -4.66 -16.46
N VAL A 170 3.59 -4.82 -16.26
CA VAL A 170 3.00 -6.11 -15.94
C VAL A 170 2.58 -6.81 -17.21
N VAL A 171 3.14 -7.98 -17.47
CA VAL A 171 2.82 -8.82 -18.63
C VAL A 171 2.26 -10.15 -18.17
N GLY A 172 1.10 -10.51 -18.72
CA GLY A 172 0.42 -11.77 -18.46
C GLY A 172 -0.54 -11.73 -17.27
N ASP A 173 -0.99 -12.91 -16.86
CA ASP A 173 -2.14 -13.13 -15.98
C ASP A 173 -1.76 -13.73 -14.62
N SER A 174 -0.47 -13.77 -14.25
CA SER A 174 0.03 -14.42 -13.03
C SER A 174 -0.60 -13.89 -11.73
N MET A 175 -1.12 -12.66 -11.74
CA MET A 175 -1.72 -11.98 -10.59
C MET A 175 -3.15 -11.43 -10.87
N ASN A 176 -3.83 -11.93 -11.91
CA ASN A 176 -5.15 -11.42 -12.35
C ASN A 176 -6.31 -11.79 -11.41
N ALA A 177 -6.09 -12.64 -10.41
CA ALA A 177 -7.07 -13.13 -9.45
C ALA A 177 -6.68 -12.80 -8.00
N LEU A 178 -5.77 -11.84 -7.80
CA LEU A 178 -5.39 -11.38 -6.46
C LEU A 178 -6.61 -10.83 -5.70
N PRO A 179 -7.00 -11.41 -4.54
CA PRO A 179 -8.20 -11.00 -3.83
C PRO A 179 -8.22 -9.51 -3.48
N GLY A 180 -9.32 -8.85 -3.82
CA GLY A 180 -9.53 -7.41 -3.62
C GLY A 180 -8.80 -6.50 -4.61
N HIS A 181 -7.71 -6.97 -5.23
CA HIS A 181 -6.84 -6.13 -6.06
C HIS A 181 -6.25 -6.89 -7.26
N PRO A 182 -7.08 -7.38 -8.22
CA PRO A 182 -6.57 -8.00 -9.45
C PRO A 182 -5.53 -7.13 -10.16
N ILE A 183 -4.42 -7.74 -10.56
CA ILE A 183 -3.37 -7.07 -11.33
C ILE A 183 -3.48 -7.54 -12.78
N ALA A 184 -3.95 -6.63 -13.65
CA ALA A 184 -4.12 -6.91 -15.07
C ALA A 184 -2.83 -6.70 -15.86
N SER A 185 -2.62 -7.51 -16.90
CA SER A 185 -1.60 -7.25 -17.92
C SER A 185 -1.77 -5.85 -18.53
N GLY A 186 -0.66 -5.19 -18.85
CA GLY A 186 -0.64 -3.80 -19.34
C GLY A 186 -0.76 -2.74 -18.24
N SER A 187 -0.78 -3.14 -16.96
CA SER A 187 -0.64 -2.21 -15.84
C SER A 187 0.84 -1.93 -15.54
N VAL A 188 1.11 -0.84 -14.84
CA VAL A 188 2.44 -0.56 -14.29
C VAL A 188 2.41 -0.81 -12.78
N ALA A 189 3.30 -1.67 -12.31
CA ALA A 189 3.55 -1.90 -10.90
C ALA A 189 4.54 -0.87 -10.36
N VAL A 190 4.13 -0.13 -9.34
CA VAL A 190 4.98 0.83 -8.62
C VAL A 190 5.44 0.15 -7.34
N CYS A 191 6.74 -0.08 -7.27
CA CYS A 191 7.37 -0.85 -6.20
C CYS A 191 8.45 -0.02 -5.50
N LEU A 192 8.80 -0.42 -4.29
CA LEU A 192 10.00 0.05 -3.60
C LEU A 192 11.04 -1.05 -3.62
N ALA A 193 12.31 -0.68 -3.86
CA ALA A 193 13.42 -1.61 -3.75
C ALA A 193 13.43 -2.25 -2.36
N TYR A 194 13.50 -3.58 -2.30
CA TYR A 194 13.32 -4.29 -1.03
C TYR A 194 14.47 -4.01 -0.06
N GLU A 195 15.69 -3.89 -0.56
CA GLU A 195 16.90 -3.48 0.18
C GLU A 195 16.68 -2.21 1.03
N ASP A 196 15.99 -1.22 0.47
CA ASP A 196 15.78 0.08 1.10
C ASP A 196 14.72 0.03 2.21
N VAL A 197 13.82 -0.96 2.18
CA VAL A 197 12.66 -1.02 3.08
C VAL A 197 12.71 -2.17 4.07
N ALA A 198 13.54 -3.20 3.83
CA ALA A 198 13.59 -4.44 4.62
C ALA A 198 13.77 -4.19 6.13
N HIS A 199 14.56 -3.17 6.49
CA HIS A 199 14.85 -2.79 7.88
C HIS A 199 13.61 -2.37 8.71
N LYS A 200 12.56 -1.86 8.04
CA LYS A 200 11.29 -1.42 8.67
C LYS A 200 10.09 -2.21 8.16
N PHE A 201 10.24 -2.92 7.04
CA PHE A 201 9.19 -3.67 6.37
C PHE A 201 9.60 -5.15 6.25
N PRO A 202 9.61 -5.89 7.39
CA PRO A 202 10.03 -7.29 7.39
C PRO A 202 9.09 -8.14 6.53
N LEU A 203 9.65 -9.18 5.94
CA LEU A 203 8.90 -10.17 5.15
C LEU A 203 7.79 -10.78 6.02
N ARG A 204 6.57 -10.84 5.47
CA ARG A 204 5.39 -11.41 6.14
C ARG A 204 4.43 -11.99 5.10
N ASP A 205 3.56 -12.88 5.55
CA ASP A 205 2.50 -13.46 4.72
C ASP A 205 1.63 -12.38 4.07
N GLY A 206 1.24 -12.67 2.84
CA GLY A 206 0.33 -11.83 2.07
C GLY A 206 1.00 -10.65 1.38
N LEU A 207 2.29 -10.37 1.62
CA LEU A 207 3.01 -9.34 0.86
C LEU A 207 3.03 -9.68 -0.62
N VAL A 208 2.86 -8.67 -1.46
CA VAL A 208 3.02 -8.81 -2.91
C VAL A 208 4.35 -8.22 -3.29
N VAL A 209 5.18 -9.01 -3.95
CA VAL A 209 6.58 -8.67 -4.23
C VAL A 209 6.92 -8.98 -5.69
N VAL A 210 7.96 -8.31 -6.18
CA VAL A 210 8.66 -8.69 -7.42
C VAL A 210 9.79 -9.62 -7.02
N VAL A 211 9.75 -10.82 -7.57
CA VAL A 211 10.75 -11.86 -7.38
C VAL A 211 11.60 -11.93 -8.63
N GLN A 212 12.92 -11.93 -8.43
CA GLN A 212 13.92 -12.26 -9.44
C GLN A 212 14.27 -13.73 -9.33
N ARG A 213 14.26 -14.43 -10.46
CA ARG A 213 14.86 -15.75 -10.58
C ARG A 213 15.97 -15.68 -11.60
N GLU A 214 17.15 -16.14 -11.25
CA GLU A 214 18.23 -16.30 -12.21
C GLU A 214 18.48 -17.77 -12.47
N ARG A 215 18.95 -18.08 -13.68
CA ARG A 215 19.38 -19.41 -14.10
C ARG A 215 20.64 -19.32 -14.94
N ASP A 216 21.24 -20.47 -15.20
CA ASP A 216 22.45 -20.59 -16.03
C ASP A 216 23.58 -19.69 -15.53
N GLY A 217 23.84 -19.72 -14.22
CA GLY A 217 24.92 -18.94 -13.60
C GLY A 217 24.70 -17.42 -13.64
N GLY A 218 23.45 -16.96 -13.72
CA GLY A 218 23.11 -15.54 -13.76
C GLY A 218 22.91 -14.98 -15.16
N HIS A 219 23.11 -15.77 -16.23
CA HIS A 219 22.96 -15.26 -17.59
C HIS A 219 21.50 -15.02 -18.00
N LEU A 220 20.56 -15.76 -17.39
CA LEU A 220 19.14 -15.60 -17.62
C LEU A 220 18.44 -15.11 -16.36
N ARG A 221 17.58 -14.12 -16.52
CA ARG A 221 16.78 -13.53 -15.45
C ARG A 221 15.30 -13.52 -15.79
N GLU A 222 14.47 -13.89 -14.82
CA GLU A 222 13.02 -13.74 -14.83
C GLU A 222 12.62 -12.77 -13.72
N TRP A 223 11.78 -11.79 -14.02
CA TRP A 223 11.06 -11.01 -13.01
C TRP A 223 9.59 -11.38 -13.01
N SER A 224 9.02 -11.65 -11.83
CA SER A 224 7.61 -11.96 -11.71
C SER A 224 6.99 -11.41 -10.42
N ILE A 225 5.74 -10.96 -10.50
CA ILE A 225 4.98 -10.54 -9.32
C ILE A 225 4.34 -11.77 -8.68
N LYS A 226 4.45 -11.89 -7.35
CA LYS A 226 3.92 -13.00 -6.56
C LYS A 226 3.46 -12.53 -5.17
N GLN A 227 2.57 -13.30 -4.55
CA GLN A 227 2.21 -13.14 -3.14
C GLN A 227 3.04 -14.09 -2.27
N VAL A 228 3.61 -13.57 -1.19
CA VAL A 228 4.45 -14.31 -0.24
C VAL A 228 3.59 -15.14 0.72
N GLU A 229 3.99 -16.38 0.91
CA GLU A 229 3.57 -17.26 2.00
C GLU A 229 4.81 -17.80 2.71
N ILE A 230 4.89 -17.62 4.03
CA ILE A 230 6.01 -18.01 4.88
C ILE A 230 5.58 -19.25 5.66
N HIS A 231 6.37 -20.31 5.53
CA HIS A 231 6.25 -21.51 6.33
C HIS A 231 7.46 -21.64 7.27
N ALA A 232 7.42 -22.65 8.14
CA ALA A 232 8.48 -22.88 9.11
C ALA A 232 9.84 -23.24 8.44
N ASP A 233 9.78 -23.91 7.30
CA ASP A 233 10.90 -24.53 6.59
C ASP A 233 11.22 -23.88 5.24
N ARG A 234 10.29 -23.10 4.68
CA ARG A 234 10.41 -22.52 3.34
C ARG A 234 9.62 -21.22 3.18
N VAL A 235 9.90 -20.51 2.10
CA VAL A 235 9.11 -19.37 1.62
C VAL A 235 8.55 -19.74 0.26
N GLU A 236 7.27 -19.50 0.06
CA GLU A 236 6.59 -19.72 -1.21
C GLU A 236 6.13 -18.39 -1.81
N PHE A 237 6.31 -18.25 -3.12
CA PHE A 237 5.87 -17.11 -3.89
C PHE A 237 4.78 -17.56 -4.85
N HIS A 238 3.54 -17.28 -4.46
CA HIS A 238 2.35 -17.77 -5.13
C HIS A 238 1.86 -16.82 -6.22
N PRO A 239 1.53 -17.33 -7.41
CA PRO A 239 0.67 -16.60 -8.32
C PRO A 239 -0.73 -16.49 -7.70
N ARG A 240 -1.45 -15.43 -8.05
CA ARG A 240 -2.89 -15.32 -7.82
C ARG A 240 -3.55 -15.17 -9.16
N SER A 241 -3.67 -16.30 -9.85
CA SER A 241 -4.14 -16.35 -11.22
C SER A 241 -5.36 -17.26 -11.36
N THR A 242 -6.25 -16.95 -12.30
CA THR A 242 -7.26 -17.90 -12.79
C THR A 242 -6.65 -18.99 -13.67
N ASN A 243 -5.42 -18.79 -14.17
CA ASN A 243 -4.70 -19.72 -15.03
C ASN A 243 -3.84 -20.68 -14.20
N THR A 244 -4.21 -21.95 -14.21
CA THR A 244 -3.60 -23.02 -13.40
C THR A 244 -2.20 -23.44 -13.85
N ARG A 245 -1.71 -22.93 -14.99
CA ARG A 245 -0.34 -23.15 -15.46
C ARG A 245 0.68 -22.43 -14.59
N HIS A 246 0.32 -21.30 -13.99
CA HIS A 246 1.19 -20.61 -13.05
C HIS A 246 1.35 -21.45 -11.78
N LYS A 247 2.59 -21.80 -11.44
CA LYS A 247 2.92 -22.55 -10.22
C LYS A 247 3.62 -21.65 -9.20
N PRO A 248 3.45 -21.91 -7.90
CA PRO A 248 4.25 -21.24 -6.87
C PRO A 248 5.74 -21.52 -7.07
N ILE A 249 6.57 -20.53 -6.72
CA ILE A 249 8.01 -20.71 -6.58
C ILE A 249 8.28 -21.03 -5.10
N VAL A 250 8.96 -22.14 -4.83
CA VAL A 250 9.25 -22.59 -3.47
C VAL A 250 10.75 -22.42 -3.22
N VAL A 251 11.10 -21.75 -2.12
CA VAL A 251 12.48 -21.54 -1.68
C VAL A 251 12.64 -22.13 -0.29
N ASP A 252 13.32 -23.27 -0.23
CA ASP A 252 13.62 -23.95 1.03
C ASP A 252 14.70 -23.20 1.81
N ARG A 253 14.65 -23.29 3.14
CA ARG A 253 15.68 -22.70 4.03
C ARG A 253 16.97 -23.52 4.06
N ASP A 254 16.93 -24.79 3.62
CA ASP A 254 18.09 -25.69 3.63
C ASP A 254 18.70 -25.82 2.22
N HIS A 255 19.92 -25.29 2.06
CA HIS A 255 20.62 -25.13 0.78
C HIS A 255 21.36 -26.39 0.35
N LYS A 256 20.68 -27.53 0.25
CA LYS A 256 21.27 -28.75 -0.31
C LYS A 256 20.64 -29.10 -1.67
N ALA A 257 21.49 -28.94 -2.69
CA ALA A 257 21.27 -29.06 -4.13
C ALA A 257 20.79 -27.76 -4.80
N ASP A 258 21.79 -26.93 -5.13
CA ASP A 258 21.67 -25.78 -6.03
C ASP A 258 21.36 -26.32 -7.44
N ASP A 259 20.12 -26.15 -7.90
CA ASP A 259 19.71 -26.42 -9.28
C ASP A 259 20.20 -25.33 -10.26
N GLY A 260 21.10 -24.45 -9.79
CA GLY A 260 21.59 -23.28 -10.51
C GLY A 260 20.55 -22.16 -10.59
N THR A 261 19.43 -22.27 -9.84
CA THR A 261 18.40 -21.22 -9.77
C THR A 261 18.54 -20.42 -8.48
N THR A 262 18.84 -19.12 -8.59
CA THR A 262 18.76 -18.19 -7.45
C THR A 262 17.38 -17.53 -7.44
N VAL A 263 16.85 -17.24 -6.24
CA VAL A 263 15.56 -16.56 -6.06
C VAL A 263 15.72 -15.43 -5.06
N GLU A 264 15.39 -14.21 -5.46
CA GLU A 264 15.54 -13.01 -4.63
C GLU A 264 14.29 -12.12 -4.70
N ILE A 265 13.96 -11.47 -3.57
CA ILE A 265 12.96 -10.40 -3.53
C ILE A 265 13.66 -9.09 -3.85
N ILE A 266 13.37 -8.50 -5.00
CA ILE A 266 14.02 -7.25 -5.43
C ILE A 266 13.17 -6.01 -5.11
N ALA A 267 11.84 -6.16 -5.02
CA ALA A 267 10.95 -5.05 -4.77
C ALA A 267 9.65 -5.46 -4.09
N VAL A 268 9.06 -4.56 -3.31
CA VAL A 268 7.72 -4.72 -2.72
C VAL A 268 6.70 -3.87 -3.47
N LEU A 269 5.56 -4.47 -3.82
CA LEU A 269 4.48 -3.78 -4.52
C LEU A 269 3.78 -2.81 -3.58
N ARG A 270 3.63 -1.55 -4.00
CA ARG A 270 2.90 -0.52 -3.25
C ARG A 270 1.59 -0.14 -3.92
N ARG A 271 1.58 -0.04 -5.25
CA ARG A 271 0.39 0.34 -6.02
C ARG A 271 0.47 -0.15 -7.45
N ILE A 272 -0.69 -0.20 -8.09
CA ILE A 272 -0.84 -0.48 -9.51
C ILE A 272 -1.40 0.75 -10.20
N VAL A 273 -0.82 1.10 -11.33
CA VAL A 273 -1.32 2.13 -12.24
C VAL A 273 -1.87 1.43 -13.46
N SER A 274 -3.19 1.43 -13.60
CA SER A 274 -3.88 0.81 -14.75
C SER A 274 -3.84 1.75 -15.95
N GLY A 275 -3.42 1.21 -17.10
CA GLY A 275 -3.53 1.90 -18.39
C GLY A 275 -2.42 2.90 -18.67
N TYR A 276 -1.31 2.41 -19.23
CA TYR A 276 -0.46 3.20 -20.11
C TYR A 276 -0.23 2.37 -21.37
N ILE A 277 -1.15 2.46 -22.31
CA ILE A 277 -0.87 2.08 -23.71
C ILE A 277 0.02 3.21 -24.23
N SER A 278 1.31 2.92 -24.43
CA SER A 278 2.14 3.76 -25.28
C SER A 278 1.49 3.75 -26.67
N VAL A 279 0.98 4.90 -27.12
CA VAL A 279 0.68 5.14 -28.53
C VAL A 279 1.99 5.34 -29.27
#